data_AF-A0AAE5X7E5-F1
#
_entry.id   AF-A0AAE5X7E5-F1
#
_cell.length_a   1.000
_cell.length_b   1.000
_cell.length_c   1.000
_cell.angle_alpha   90.00
_cell.angle_beta   90.00
_cell.angle_gamma   90.00
#
_symmetry.space_group_name_H-M   'P 1'
#
loop_
_entity.id
_entity.type
_entity.pdbx_description
1 polymer ?
#
loop_
_entity_poly.entity_id
_entity_poly.type
_entity_poly.pdbx_seq_one_letter_code
_entity_poly.pdbx_strand_id
1 'polypeptide(L)'
;MDNEFKLDISLLSRLKLASIIEASTLALLVCIAVPLRHLWGWPTGVRAMGPVHGLAFLFYGWTLLQAAGAGLWQRRQTALLAASAFVPFAGFFASRHIQRRIEALPRESSAR
;
A
#
# COMPACT_ATOMS: atom_id res chain seq x y z
N MET A 1 -19.14 -19.81 5.20
CA MET A 1 -17.87 -19.98 4.45
C MET A 1 -17.64 -18.80 3.50
N ASP A 2 -18.71 -18.36 2.85
CA ASP A 2 -18.91 -17.09 2.14
C ASP A 2 -18.49 -15.81 2.92
N ASN A 3 -18.71 -15.74 4.23
CA ASN A 3 -18.37 -14.52 5.00
C ASN A 3 -16.85 -14.34 5.21
N GLU A 4 -16.12 -15.42 5.49
CA GLU A 4 -14.65 -15.42 5.65
C GLU A 4 -13.98 -14.95 4.34
N PHE A 5 -14.45 -15.47 3.21
CA PHE A 5 -13.92 -15.12 1.89
C PHE A 5 -14.18 -13.65 1.52
N LYS A 6 -15.35 -13.10 1.88
CA LYS A 6 -15.64 -11.67 1.70
C LYS A 6 -14.74 -10.79 2.56
N LEU A 7 -14.41 -11.22 3.77
CA LEU A 7 -13.47 -10.51 4.64
C LEU A 7 -12.06 -10.48 4.04
N ASP A 8 -11.58 -11.61 3.51
CA ASP A 8 -10.27 -11.70 2.89
C ASP A 8 -10.10 -10.78 1.67
N ILE A 9 -11.10 -10.77 0.77
CA ILE A 9 -11.10 -9.89 -0.40
C ILE A 9 -11.16 -8.41 0.01
N SER A 10 -11.95 -8.08 1.04
CA SER A 10 -12.05 -6.72 1.58
C SER A 10 -10.71 -6.26 2.17
N LEU A 11 -10.04 -7.13 2.93
CA LEU A 11 -8.72 -6.86 3.52
C LEU A 11 -7.65 -6.66 2.44
N LEU A 12 -7.61 -7.52 1.42
CA LEU A 12 -6.69 -7.40 0.30
C LEU A 12 -6.93 -6.13 -0.52
N SER A 13 -8.20 -5.76 -0.73
CA SER A 13 -8.57 -4.54 -1.44
C SER A 13 -8.16 -3.27 -0.68
N ARG A 14 -8.34 -3.26 0.64
CA ARG A 14 -7.88 -2.17 1.53
C ARG A 14 -6.35 -2.05 1.52
N LEU A 15 -5.65 -3.17 1.60
CA LEU A 15 -4.19 -3.21 1.51
C LEU A 15 -3.68 -2.68 0.16
N LYS A 16 -4.33 -3.05 -0.94
CA LYS A 16 -4.04 -2.52 -2.28
C LYS A 16 -4.22 -1.01 -2.33
N LEU A 17 -5.36 -0.50 -1.83
CA LEU A 17 -5.65 0.93 -1.83
C LEU A 17 -4.60 1.70 -0.98
N ALA A 18 -4.30 1.18 0.22
CA ALA A 18 -3.29 1.75 1.09
C ALA A 18 -1.92 1.81 0.42
N SER A 19 -1.50 0.73 -0.25
CA SER A 19 -0.24 0.64 -0.98
C SER A 19 -0.16 1.64 -2.14
N ILE A 20 -1.26 1.85 -2.87
CA ILE A 20 -1.30 2.86 -3.95
C ILE A 20 -1.23 4.28 -3.38
N ILE A 21 -1.95 4.58 -2.30
CA ILE A 21 -1.96 5.90 -1.67
C ILE A 21 -0.57 6.22 -1.10
N GLU A 22 0.04 5.27 -0.41
CA GLU A 22 1.38 5.39 0.16
C GLU A 22 2.45 5.57 -0.93
N ALA A 23 2.42 4.73 -1.97
CA ALA A 23 3.34 4.87 -3.11
C ALA A 23 3.15 6.21 -3.85
N SER A 24 1.91 6.67 -4.03
CA SER A 24 1.60 7.93 -4.69
C SER A 24 2.04 9.13 -3.86
N THR A 25 1.79 9.12 -2.55
CA THR A 25 2.21 10.21 -1.64
C THR A 25 3.73 10.29 -1.53
N LEU A 26 4.43 9.16 -1.47
CA LEU A 26 5.89 9.13 -1.44
C LEU A 26 6.51 9.53 -2.79
N ALA A 27 5.90 9.13 -3.91
CA ALA A 27 6.30 9.62 -5.24
C ALA A 27 6.08 11.13 -5.39
N LEU A 28 4.94 11.67 -4.94
CA LEU A 28 4.67 13.12 -4.90
C LEU A 28 5.67 13.86 -4.00
N LEU A 29 6.01 13.30 -2.84
CA LEU A 29 6.99 13.87 -1.92
C LEU A 29 8.37 13.98 -2.59
N VAL A 30 8.85 12.90 -3.20
CA VAL A 30 10.19 12.83 -3.79
C VAL A 30 10.27 13.56 -5.14
N CYS A 31 9.30 13.38 -6.02
CA CYS A 31 9.33 13.94 -7.38
C CYS A 31 8.80 15.37 -7.47
N ILE A 32 7.96 15.83 -6.54
CA ILE A 32 7.39 17.18 -6.57
C ILE A 32 7.90 17.98 -5.37
N ALA A 33 7.70 17.53 -4.14
CA ALA A 33 8.01 18.36 -2.97
C ALA A 33 9.52 18.64 -2.80
N VAL A 34 10.41 17.68 -3.08
CA VAL A 34 11.87 17.87 -3.02
C VAL A 34 12.40 18.84 -4.10
N PRO A 35 12.10 18.68 -5.40
CA PRO A 35 12.57 19.63 -6.41
C PRO A 35 11.92 21.00 -6.26
N LEU A 36 10.64 21.09 -5.86
CA LEU A 36 9.99 22.38 -5.61
C LEU A 36 10.63 23.12 -4.42
N ARG A 37 11.02 22.39 -3.37
CA ARG A 37 11.78 22.96 -2.23
C ARG A 37 13.15 23.48 -2.68
N HIS A 38 13.85 22.78 -3.56
CA HIS A 38 15.22 23.13 -3.94
C HIS A 38 15.29 24.18 -5.05
N LEU A 39 14.33 24.20 -5.99
CA LEU A 39 14.30 25.12 -7.13
C LEU A 39 13.55 26.42 -6.83
N TRP A 40 12.49 26.39 -6.01
CA TRP A 40 11.63 27.55 -5.75
C TRP A 40 11.73 28.11 -4.33
N GLY A 41 12.54 27.50 -3.45
CA GLY A 41 12.71 27.99 -2.08
C GLY A 41 11.43 27.98 -1.24
N TRP A 42 10.43 27.17 -1.62
CA TRP A 42 9.14 27.04 -0.94
C TRP A 42 9.06 25.74 -0.11
N PRO A 43 9.51 25.74 1.16
CA PRO A 43 9.57 24.54 2.00
C PRO A 43 8.21 24.05 2.49
N THR A 44 7.14 24.82 2.28
CA THR A 44 5.79 24.53 2.79
C THR A 44 5.21 23.21 2.25
N GLY A 45 5.50 22.88 0.99
CA GLY A 45 5.02 21.64 0.36
C GLY A 45 5.58 20.37 1.03
N VAL A 46 6.86 20.37 1.39
CA VAL A 46 7.49 19.24 2.11
C VAL A 46 6.98 19.14 3.55
N ARG A 47 6.77 20.29 4.21
CA ARG A 47 6.23 20.34 5.59
C ARG A 47 4.83 19.77 5.71
N ALA A 48 3.95 20.01 4.73
CA ALA A 48 2.61 19.44 4.71
C ALA A 48 2.61 17.97 4.29
N MET A 49 3.45 17.60 3.32
CA MET A 49 3.48 16.24 2.80
C MET A 49 4.14 15.22 3.75
N GLY A 50 5.04 15.65 4.64
CA GLY A 50 5.61 14.79 5.69
C GLY A 50 4.56 14.06 6.54
N PRO A 51 3.66 14.77 7.25
CA PRO A 51 2.60 14.14 8.03
C PRO A 51 1.57 13.40 7.17
N VAL A 52 1.26 13.87 5.96
CA VAL A 52 0.36 13.16 5.03
C VAL A 52 0.95 11.79 4.65
N HIS A 53 2.24 11.75 4.30
CA HIS A 53 2.93 10.50 4.01
C HIS A 53 3.04 9.60 5.25
N GLY A 54 3.36 10.17 6.42
CA GLY A 54 3.41 9.42 7.68
C GLY A 54 2.07 8.74 8.02
N LEU A 55 0.94 9.43 7.81
CA LEU A 55 -0.40 8.87 7.95
C LEU A 55 -0.67 7.74 6.95
N ALA A 56 -0.29 7.92 5.69
CA ALA A 56 -0.42 6.89 4.66
C ALA A 56 0.43 5.65 4.98
N PHE A 57 1.64 5.84 5.48
CA PHE A 57 2.55 4.77 5.92
C PHE A 57 1.97 3.99 7.10
N LEU A 58 1.44 4.68 8.11
CA LEU A 58 0.75 4.06 9.24
C LEU A 58 -0.46 3.24 8.78
N PHE A 59 -1.27 3.78 7.86
CA PHE A 59 -2.43 3.09 7.32
C PHE A 59 -2.05 1.84 6.51
N TYR A 60 -0.98 1.93 5.71
CA TYR A 60 -0.41 0.79 5.00
C TYR A 60 0.11 -0.28 5.96
N GLY A 61 0.91 0.11 6.96
CA GLY A 61 1.40 -0.80 7.98
C GLY A 61 0.26 -1.51 8.73
N TRP A 62 -0.78 -0.77 9.10
CA TRP A 62 -1.97 -1.32 9.76
C TRP A 62 -2.71 -2.35 8.91
N THR A 63 -2.96 -2.04 7.64
CA THR A 63 -3.62 -2.97 6.71
C THR A 63 -2.74 -4.19 6.42
N LEU A 64 -1.42 -4.02 6.36
CA LEU A 64 -0.46 -5.11 6.18
C LEU A 64 -0.43 -6.05 7.39
N LEU A 65 -0.45 -5.50 8.60
CA LEU A 65 -0.55 -6.26 9.86
C LEU A 65 -1.84 -7.08 9.93
N GLN A 66 -2.98 -6.49 9.56
CA GLN A 66 -4.25 -7.22 9.50
C GLN A 66 -4.21 -8.35 8.48
N ALA A 67 -3.68 -8.11 7.27
CA ALA A 67 -3.56 -9.14 6.25
C ALA A 67 -2.57 -10.26 6.64
N ALA A 68 -1.50 -9.91 7.36
CA ALA A 68 -0.55 -10.88 7.90
C ALA A 68 -1.15 -11.71 9.05
N GLY A 69 -1.92 -11.09 9.94
CA GLY A 69 -2.63 -11.75 11.04
C GLY A 69 -3.72 -12.71 10.53
N ALA A 70 -4.38 -12.37 9.42
CA ALA A 70 -5.33 -13.24 8.72
C ALA A 70 -4.66 -14.40 7.94
N GLY A 71 -3.33 -14.52 7.97
CA GLY A 71 -2.62 -15.60 7.28
C GLY A 71 -2.62 -15.49 5.75
N LEU A 72 -3.03 -14.34 5.19
CA LEU A 72 -3.13 -14.11 3.75
C LEU A 72 -1.76 -14.02 3.07
N TRP A 73 -0.70 -13.80 3.84
CA TRP A 73 0.68 -13.62 3.37
C TRP A 73 1.66 -14.43 4.21
N GLN A 74 2.68 -15.02 3.55
CA GLN A 74 3.79 -15.65 4.27
C GLN A 74 4.64 -14.58 4.97
N ARG A 75 5.23 -14.89 6.14
CA ARG A 75 6.09 -13.97 6.91
C ARG A 75 7.17 -13.29 6.05
N ARG A 76 7.77 -14.03 5.11
CA ARG A 76 8.76 -13.51 4.17
C ARG A 76 8.18 -12.49 3.19
N GLN A 77 6.96 -12.70 2.71
CA GLN A 77 6.26 -11.75 1.85
C GLN A 77 5.82 -10.51 2.62
N THR A 78 5.34 -10.66 3.86
CA THR A 78 5.02 -9.53 4.73
C THR A 78 6.26 -8.67 4.99
N ALA A 79 7.41 -9.29 5.25
CA ALA A 79 8.67 -8.57 5.41
C ALA A 79 9.08 -7.81 4.13
N LEU A 80 8.92 -8.43 2.95
CA LEU A 80 9.17 -7.77 1.66
C LEU A 80 8.19 -6.61 1.40
N LEU A 81 6.92 -6.76 1.74
CA LEU A 81 5.88 -5.72 1.62
C LEU A 81 6.11 -4.56 2.61
N ALA A 82 6.61 -4.86 3.81
CA ALA A 82 7.02 -3.84 4.77
C ALA A 82 8.28 -3.10 4.28
N ALA A 83 9.27 -3.83 3.75
CA ALA A 83 10.47 -3.25 3.18
C ALA A 83 10.17 -2.35 1.96
N SER A 84 9.17 -2.71 1.15
CA SER A 84 8.79 -1.91 -0.02
C SER A 84 8.20 -0.53 0.33
N ALA A 85 7.71 -0.34 1.56
CA ALA A 85 7.22 0.96 2.02
C ALA A 85 8.36 1.98 2.24
N PHE A 86 9.60 1.52 2.40
CA PHE A 86 10.76 2.40 2.57
C PHE A 86 11.39 2.82 1.25
N VAL A 87 11.06 2.16 0.15
CA VAL A 87 11.70 2.39 -1.15
C VAL A 87 10.71 3.10 -2.08
N PRO A 88 11.03 4.31 -2.57
CA PRO A 88 10.21 4.97 -3.59
C PRO A 88 10.00 4.05 -4.79
N PHE A 89 8.76 3.99 -5.27
CA PHE A 89 8.28 3.10 -6.34
C PHE A 89 8.16 1.61 -6.00
N ALA A 90 8.72 1.11 -4.91
CA ALA A 90 8.55 -0.30 -4.54
C ALA A 90 7.11 -0.62 -4.08
N GLY A 91 6.38 0.36 -3.54
CA GLY A 91 4.94 0.24 -3.26
C GLY A 91 4.09 -0.07 -4.50
N PHE A 92 4.51 0.36 -5.70
CA PHE A 92 3.83 -0.04 -6.95
C PHE A 92 4.01 -1.53 -7.25
N PHE A 93 5.19 -2.10 -6.97
CA PHE A 93 5.42 -3.54 -7.09
C PHE A 93 4.60 -4.33 -6.07
N ALA A 94 4.52 -3.84 -4.82
CA ALA A 94 3.67 -4.41 -3.78
C ALA A 94 2.19 -4.45 -4.21
N SER A 95 1.66 -3.33 -4.71
CA SER A 95 0.29 -3.26 -5.24
C SER A 95 0.03 -4.26 -6.37
N ARG A 96 0.96 -4.39 -7.32
CA ARG A 96 0.85 -5.37 -8.41
C ARG A 96 0.90 -6.82 -7.90
N HIS A 97 1.67 -7.08 -6.85
CA HIS A 97 1.75 -8.39 -6.22
C HIS A 97 0.45 -8.73 -5.46
N ILE A 98 -0.14 -7.76 -4.76
CA ILE A 98 -1.44 -7.90 -4.10
C ILE A 98 -2.55 -8.15 -5.13
N GLN A 99 -2.54 -7.46 -6.27
CA GLN A 99 -3.51 -7.66 -7.34
C GLN A 99 -3.47 -9.09 -7.90
N ARG A 100 -2.27 -9.65 -8.13
CA ARG A 100 -2.13 -11.05 -8.59
C ARG A 100 -2.68 -12.05 -7.57
N ARG A 101 -2.56 -11.77 -6.27
CA ARG A 101 -3.14 -12.59 -5.19
C ARG A 101 -4.67 -12.58 -5.23
N ILE A 102 -5.27 -11.39 -5.39
CA ILE A 102 -6.74 -11.26 -5.52
C ILE A 102 -7.25 -12.03 -6.75
N GLU A 103 -6.51 -11.97 -7.85
CA GLU A 103 -6.91 -12.57 -9.12
C GLU A 103 -6.69 -14.10 -9.17
N ALA A 104 -5.76 -14.61 -8.35
CA ALA A 104 -5.53 -16.04 -8.12
C ALA A 104 -6.52 -16.67 -7.13
N LEU A 105 -7.32 -15.88 -6.41
CA LEU A 105 -8.43 -16.43 -5.62
C LEU A 105 -9.50 -16.98 -6.59
N PRO A 106 -10.02 -18.19 -6.37
CA PRO A 106 -10.99 -18.80 -7.26
C PRO A 106 -12.18 -17.85 -7.47
N ARG A 107 -12.47 -17.48 -8.72
CA ARG A 107 -13.65 -16.69 -9.08
C ARG A 107 -14.91 -17.56 -8.99
N GLU A 108 -15.29 -18.00 -7.80
CA GLU A 108 -16.45 -18.86 -7.59
C GLU A 108 -17.80 -18.10 -7.60
N SER A 109 -17.86 -16.93 -8.24
CA SER A 109 -19.09 -16.11 -8.31
C SER A 109 -19.57 -15.81 -9.74
N SER A 110 -18.94 -16.36 -10.78
CA SER A 110 -19.42 -16.17 -12.17
C SER A 110 -20.30 -17.32 -12.69
N ALA A 111 -20.62 -18.31 -11.84
CA ALA A 111 -21.35 -19.52 -12.24
C ALA A 111 -22.58 -19.82 -11.37
N ARG A 112 -23.24 -18.79 -10.82
CA ARG A 112 -24.56 -18.94 -10.20
C ARG A 112 -25.47 -17.77 -10.50
#